data_AF-A0A2B0MWD5-F1
#
_entry.id   AF-A0A2B0MWD5-F1
#
_cell.length_a   1.000
_cell.length_b   1.000
_cell.length_c   1.000
_cell.angle_alpha   90.00
_cell.angle_beta   90.00
_cell.angle_gamma   90.00
#
_symmetry.space_group_name_H-M   'P 1'
#
loop_
_entity.id
_entity.type
_entity.pdbx_description
1 polymer ?
#
loop_
_entity_poly.entity_id
_entity_poly.type
_entity_poly.pdbx_seq_one_letter_code
_entity_poly.pdbx_strand_id
1 'polypeptide(L)'
;MEKTVVEVTRASQLLKLLGDKTRLTIVSILKQRECCVCELLEVFDMSQPSISQHLRKLKDLGLVQEERRGQWIYYSLNQASDLYTLLEDILAHVPDQTEKIKQIVKSNPTLRCGC
;
A
#
# COMPACT_ATOMS: atom_id res chain seq x y z
N MET A 1 23.30 6.78 -5.27
CA MET A 1 22.44 5.71 -5.82
C MET A 1 22.35 5.92 -7.31
N GLU A 2 22.76 4.94 -8.11
CA GLU A 2 22.42 4.93 -9.54
C GLU A 2 20.90 4.90 -9.65
N LYS A 3 20.33 5.88 -10.36
CA LYS A 3 18.90 5.87 -10.65
C LYS A 3 18.64 4.73 -11.62
N THR A 4 17.92 3.71 -11.17
CA THR A 4 17.43 2.65 -12.06
C THR A 4 16.58 3.29 -13.14
N VAL A 5 16.96 3.12 -14.40
CA VAL A 5 16.17 3.60 -15.53
C VAL A 5 14.97 2.66 -15.68
N VAL A 6 13.76 3.20 -15.53
CA VAL A 6 12.50 2.48 -15.69
C VAL A 6 11.96 2.73 -17.10
N GLU A 7 11.50 1.68 -17.78
CA GLU A 7 10.84 1.79 -19.07
C GLU A 7 9.64 2.75 -19.02
N VAL A 8 9.49 3.61 -20.03
CA VAL A 8 8.45 4.66 -20.05
C VAL A 8 7.05 4.08 -19.89
N THR A 9 6.76 2.92 -20.49
CA THR A 9 5.48 2.24 -20.33
C THR A 9 5.24 1.79 -18.88
N ARG A 10 6.27 1.27 -18.20
CA ARG A 10 6.18 0.85 -16.79
C ARG A 10 5.99 2.06 -15.87
N ALA A 11 6.75 3.13 -16.09
CA ALA A 11 6.59 4.38 -15.36
C ALA A 11 5.19 4.98 -15.56
N SER A 12 4.67 4.99 -16.79
CA SER A 12 3.31 5.46 -17.10
C SER A 12 2.24 4.64 -16.37
N GLN A 13 2.37 3.32 -16.34
CA GLN A 13 1.47 2.44 -15.58
C GLN A 13 1.50 2.75 -14.08
N LEU A 14 2.70 2.94 -13.49
CA LEU A 14 2.87 3.33 -12.10
C LEU A 14 2.16 4.66 -11.80
N LEU A 15 2.45 5.70 -12.58
CA LEU A 15 1.89 7.04 -12.36
C LEU A 15 0.37 7.03 -12.54
N LYS A 16 -0.15 6.33 -13.55
CA LYS A 16 -1.60 6.15 -13.74
C LYS A 16 -2.24 5.42 -12.57
N LEU A 17 -1.57 4.42 -12.02
CA LEU A 17 -2.05 3.69 -10.87
C LEU A 17 -2.06 4.58 -9.61
N LEU A 18 -0.97 5.31 -9.35
CA LEU A 18 -0.80 6.19 -8.19
C LEU A 18 -1.56 7.51 -8.28
N GLY A 19 -2.10 7.89 -9.44
CA GLY A 19 -2.96 9.07 -9.60
C GLY A 19 -4.28 9.02 -8.82
N ASP A 20 -4.53 7.93 -8.09
CA ASP A 20 -5.67 7.75 -7.19
C ASP A 20 -5.23 7.95 -5.74
N LYS A 21 -5.89 8.90 -5.08
CA LYS A 21 -5.58 9.30 -3.69
C LYS A 21 -5.60 8.13 -2.72
N THR A 22 -6.53 7.19 -2.85
CA THR A 22 -6.63 6.02 -1.98
C THR A 22 -5.43 5.11 -2.17
N ARG A 23 -5.07 4.79 -3.41
CA ARG A 23 -3.88 3.96 -3.70
C ARG A 23 -2.59 4.61 -3.22
N LEU A 24 -2.41 5.90 -3.48
CA LEU A 24 -1.24 6.64 -3.02
C LEU A 24 -1.15 6.67 -1.48
N THR A 25 -2.29 6.81 -0.80
CA THR A 25 -2.36 6.71 0.66
C THR A 25 -1.98 5.31 1.14
N ILE A 26 -2.52 4.25 0.52
CA ILE A 26 -2.21 2.86 0.88
C ILE A 26 -0.70 2.61 0.77
N VAL A 27 -0.06 2.94 -0.35
CA VAL A 27 1.40 2.70 -0.50
C VAL A 27 2.23 3.54 0.48
N SER A 28 1.80 4.75 0.82
CA SER A 28 2.47 5.59 1.82
C SER A 28 2.34 5.02 3.25
N ILE A 29 1.22 4.37 3.59
CA ILE A 29 1.07 3.61 4.83
C ILE A 29 1.98 2.38 4.81
N LEU A 30 1.93 1.60 3.71
CA LEU A 30 2.70 0.35 3.56
C LEU A 30 4.22 0.56 3.51
N LYS A 31 4.68 1.78 3.19
CA LYS A 31 6.10 2.17 3.30
C LYS A 31 6.59 2.17 4.74
N GLN A 32 5.70 2.46 5.70
CA GLN A 32 6.05 2.56 7.12
C GLN A 32 5.77 1.26 7.85
N ARG A 33 4.67 0.57 7.50
CA ARG A 33 4.24 -0.64 8.19
C ARG A 33 3.33 -1.47 7.28
N GLU A 34 3.51 -2.78 7.31
CA GLU A 34 2.54 -3.70 6.72
C GLU A 34 1.16 -3.62 7.40
N CYS A 35 0.11 -3.86 6.62
CA CYS A 35 -1.26 -3.82 7.11
C CYS A 35 -2.09 -4.95 6.52
N CYS A 36 -3.04 -5.49 7.28
CA CYS A 36 -4.10 -6.31 6.74
C CYS A 36 -5.26 -5.44 6.19
N VAL A 37 -6.19 -6.06 5.47
CA VAL A 37 -7.35 -5.34 4.90
C VAL A 37 -8.19 -4.66 5.99
N CYS A 38 -8.38 -5.31 7.13
CA CYS A 38 -9.15 -4.77 8.26
C CYS A 38 -8.53 -3.47 8.81
N GLU A 39 -7.21 -3.40 8.87
CA GLU A 39 -6.49 -2.19 9.30
C GLU A 39 -6.66 -1.05 8.31
N LEU A 40 -6.63 -1.35 7.00
CA LEU A 40 -6.86 -0.32 5.98
C LEU A 40 -8.31 0.19 6.02
N LEU A 41 -9.29 -0.66 6.33
CA LEU A 41 -10.69 -0.22 6.47
C LEU A 41 -10.92 0.80 7.59
N GLU A 42 -10.10 0.79 8.64
CA GLU A 42 -10.20 1.82 9.70
C GLU A 42 -9.75 3.20 9.22
N VAL A 43 -8.94 3.26 8.16
CA VAL A 43 -8.41 4.50 7.60
C VAL A 43 -9.31 5.08 6.51
N PHE A 44 -10.05 4.22 5.82
CA PHE A 44 -10.86 4.61 4.66
C PHE A 44 -12.33 4.34 4.94
N ASP A 45 -13.19 5.33 4.68
CA ASP A 45 -14.65 5.14 4.68
C ASP A 45 -15.10 4.39 3.42
N MET A 46 -14.69 3.13 3.33
CA MET A 46 -14.82 2.28 2.15
C MET A 46 -15.15 0.84 2.55
N SER A 47 -15.76 0.09 1.64
CA SER A 47 -16.05 -1.32 1.86
C SER A 47 -14.82 -2.22 1.67
N GLN A 48 -14.82 -3.39 2.31
CA GLN A 48 -13.77 -4.40 2.15
C GLN A 48 -13.51 -4.80 0.69
N PRO A 49 -14.54 -5.05 -0.17
CA PRO A 49 -14.31 -5.33 -1.59
C PRO A 49 -13.60 -4.18 -2.32
N SER A 50 -13.88 -2.94 -1.93
CA SER A 50 -13.26 -1.77 -2.55
C SER A 50 -11.76 -1.69 -2.21
N ILE A 51 -11.39 -1.80 -0.93
CA ILE A 51 -9.99 -1.85 -0.50
C ILE A 51 -9.24 -3.03 -1.13
N SER A 52 -9.87 -4.21 -1.18
CA SER A 52 -9.30 -5.39 -1.82
C SER A 52 -9.05 -5.18 -3.31
N GLN A 53 -9.92 -4.45 -4.02
CA GLN A 53 -9.72 -4.09 -5.42
C GLN A 53 -8.52 -3.14 -5.59
N HIS A 54 -8.32 -2.17 -4.69
CA HIS A 54 -7.14 -1.30 -4.72
C HIS A 54 -5.85 -2.10 -4.51
N LEU A 55 -5.82 -2.99 -3.52
CA LEU A 55 -4.67 -3.86 -3.22
C LEU A 55 -4.36 -4.80 -4.38
N ARG A 56 -5.39 -5.38 -5.01
CA ARG A 56 -5.20 -6.23 -6.20
C ARG A 56 -4.53 -5.47 -7.33
N LYS A 57 -4.98 -4.26 -7.66
CA LYS A 57 -4.35 -3.44 -8.71
C LYS A 57 -2.88 -3.08 -8.39
N LEU A 58 -2.57 -2.81 -7.11
CA LEU A 58 -1.20 -2.56 -6.66
C LEU A 58 -0.32 -3.81 -6.80
N LYS A 59 -0.88 -4.99 -6.46
CA LYS A 59 -0.21 -6.28 -6.57
C LYS A 59 0.01 -6.69 -8.02
N ASP A 60 -0.97 -6.46 -8.90
CA ASP A 60 -0.90 -6.77 -10.32
C ASP A 60 0.25 -6.01 -11.02
N LEU A 61 0.58 -4.79 -10.55
CA LEU A 61 1.75 -4.03 -11.01
C LEU A 61 3.05 -4.39 -10.27
N GLY A 62 2.96 -5.22 -9.22
CA GLY A 62 4.09 -5.68 -8.42
C GLY A 62 4.55 -4.71 -7.34
N LEU A 63 3.75 -3.70 -6.95
CA LEU A 63 4.13 -2.70 -5.95
C LEU A 63 3.96 -3.19 -4.51
N VAL A 64 3.03 -4.11 -4.30
CA VAL A 64 2.78 -4.73 -3.00
C VAL A 64 2.89 -6.23 -3.12
N GLN A 65 3.28 -6.86 -2.02
CA GLN A 65 3.26 -8.29 -1.83
C GLN A 65 2.33 -8.62 -0.66
N GLU A 66 1.91 -9.88 -0.57
CA GLU A 66 1.03 -10.34 0.49
C GLU A 66 1.61 -11.57 1.19
N GLU A 67 1.35 -11.67 2.49
CA GLU A 67 1.79 -12.78 3.33
C GLU A 67 0.62 -13.22 4.22
N ARG A 68 0.35 -14.53 4.25
CA ARG A 68 -0.69 -15.09 5.12
C ARG A 68 -0.11 -15.38 6.50
N ARG A 69 -0.70 -14.78 7.54
CA ARG A 69 -0.34 -15.02 8.95
C ARG A 69 -1.59 -15.45 9.70
N GLY A 70 -1.71 -16.76 9.90
CA GLY A 70 -2.93 -17.38 10.40
C GLY A 70 -4.11 -17.15 9.45
N GLN A 71 -5.13 -16.46 9.94
CA GLN A 71 -6.35 -16.15 9.18
C GLN A 71 -6.29 -14.82 8.41
N TRP A 72 -5.31 -13.96 8.72
CA TRP A 72 -5.14 -12.67 8.06
C TRP A 72 -4.15 -12.72 6.90
N ILE A 73 -4.39 -11.87 5.90
CA ILE A 73 -3.45 -11.56 4.83
C ILE A 73 -2.91 -10.16 5.08
N TYR A 74 -1.60 -10.05 5.27
CA TYR A 74 -0.88 -8.79 5.43
C TYR A 74 -0.27 -8.37 4.11
N TYR A 75 -0.37 -7.09 3.80
CA TYR A 75 0.23 -6.47 2.63
C TYR A 75 1.43 -5.63 3.05
N SER A 76 2.51 -5.70 2.28
CA SER A 76 3.72 -4.87 2.45
C SER A 76 4.18 -4.34 1.10
N LEU A 77 4.97 -3.26 1.09
CA LEU A 77 5.60 -2.81 -0.14
C LEU A 77 6.60 -3.85 -0.64
N ASN A 78 6.55 -4.11 -1.95
CA ASN A 78 7.49 -5.01 -2.61
C ASN A 78 8.78 -4.24 -2.96
N GLN A 79 9.79 -4.35 -2.10
CA GLN A 79 11.09 -3.71 -2.30
C GLN A 79 11.91 -4.33 -3.45
N ALA A 80 11.54 -5.53 -3.91
CA ALA A 80 12.19 -6.20 -5.03
C ALA A 80 11.59 -5.77 -6.40
N SER A 81 10.58 -4.90 -6.42
CA SER A 81 10.00 -4.39 -7.66
C SER A 81 11.01 -3.54 -8.44
N ASP A 82 11.04 -3.69 -9.76
CA ASP A 82 11.73 -2.80 -10.70
C ASP A 82 11.28 -1.33 -10.58
N LEU A 83 10.06 -1.11 -10.06
CA LEU A 83 9.47 0.20 -9.84
C LEU A 83 9.79 0.82 -8.48
N TYR A 84 10.46 0.09 -7.57
CA TYR A 84 10.59 0.49 -6.18
C TYR A 84 11.34 1.82 -6.01
N THR A 85 12.45 2.04 -6.71
CA THR A 85 13.23 3.29 -6.63
C THR A 85 12.39 4.50 -7.07
N LEU A 86 11.63 4.36 -8.16
CA LEU A 86 10.74 5.44 -8.63
C LEU A 86 9.58 5.69 -7.66
N LEU A 87 9.00 4.63 -7.10
CA LEU A 87 7.97 4.75 -6.07
C LEU A 87 8.52 5.47 -4.82
N GLU A 88 9.72 5.12 -4.39
CA GLU A 88 10.38 5.75 -3.24
C GLU A 88 10.62 7.25 -3.47
N ASP A 89 11.13 7.62 -4.64
CA ASP A 89 11.31 9.03 -5.04
C ASP A 89 9.98 9.79 -5.03
N ILE A 90 8.89 9.19 -5.53
CA ILE A 90 7.54 9.80 -5.49
C ILE A 90 7.09 9.99 -4.03
N LEU A 91 7.23 8.96 -3.19
CA LEU A 91 6.79 8.99 -1.80
C LEU A 91 7.59 9.97 -0.95
N ALA A 92 8.85 10.27 -1.31
CA ALA A 92 9.64 11.31 -0.65
C ALA A 92 9.04 12.72 -0.79
N HIS A 93 8.14 12.93 -1.76
CA HIS A 93 7.43 14.18 -1.98
C HIS A 93 5.99 14.19 -1.44
N VAL A 94 5.57 13.12 -0.77
CA VAL A 94 4.23 12.98 -0.19
C VAL A 94 4.36 12.96 1.33
N PRO A 95 3.51 13.68 2.09
CA PRO A 95 3.54 13.61 3.54
C PRO A 95 3.33 12.17 4.01
N ASP A 96 4.06 11.77 5.05
CA ASP A 96 3.85 10.48 5.68
C ASP A 96 2.42 10.38 6.26
N GLN A 97 1.98 9.15 6.52
CA GLN A 97 0.65 8.86 7.04
C GLN A 97 0.66 8.52 8.55
N THR A 98 1.58 9.13 9.32
CA THR A 98 1.78 8.82 10.75
C THR A 98 0.48 8.85 11.57
N GLU A 99 -0.37 9.85 11.37
CA GLU A 99 -1.63 9.96 12.14
C GLU A 99 -2.62 8.82 11.85
N LYS A 100 -2.70 8.36 10.60
CA LYS A 100 -3.53 7.20 10.23
C LYS A 100 -2.99 5.91 10.83
N ILE A 101 -1.66 5.77 10.89
CA ILE A 101 -1.02 4.62 11.55
C ILE A 101 -1.33 4.62 13.05
N LYS A 102 -1.25 5.77 13.72
CA LYS A 102 -1.65 5.89 15.14
C LYS A 102 -3.12 5.48 15.34
N GLN A 103 -4.01 5.85 14.42
CA GLN A 103 -5.41 5.43 14.46
C GLN A 103 -5.55 3.90 14.36
N ILE A 104 -4.86 3.25 13.42
CA ILE A 104 -4.85 1.79 13.25
C ILE A 104 -4.37 1.09 14.53
N VAL A 105 -3.24 1.52 15.08
CA VAL A 105 -2.64 0.93 16.28
C VAL A 105 -3.57 1.07 17.48
N LYS A 106 -4.27 2.21 17.59
CA LYS A 106 -5.24 2.47 18.66
C LYS A 106 -6.50 1.63 18.52
N SER A 107 -7.02 1.43 17.30
CA SER A 107 -8.25 0.66 17.10
C SER A 107 -8.04 -0.85 17.23
N ASN A 108 -6.80 -1.32 16.97
CA ASN A 108 -6.39 -2.74 17.00
C ASN A 108 -7.43 -3.66 16.35
N PRO A 109 -7.72 -3.47 15.05
CA PRO A 109 -8.85 -4.10 14.39
C PRO A 109 -8.65 -5.60 14.19
N THR A 110 -7.41 -6.11 14.26
CA THR A 110 -7.12 -7.55 14.22
C THR A 110 -7.55 -8.29 15.48
N LEU A 111 -7.74 -7.60 16.62
CA LEU A 111 -8.40 -8.17 17.79
C LEU A 111 -9.95 -8.17 17.69
N ARG A 112 -10.50 -7.35 16.79
CA ARG A 112 -11.96 -7.15 16.62
C ARG A 112 -12.53 -7.92 15.44
N CYS A 113 -11.72 -8.17 14.42
CA CYS A 113 -12.10 -9.02 13.30
C CYS A 113 -11.88 -10.48 13.70
N GLY A 114 -12.98 -11.20 13.95
CA GLY A 114 -13.01 -12.66 14.02
C GLY A 114 -12.96 -13.33 12.64
N CYS A 115 -12.44 -12.62 11.63
CA CYS A 115 -11.84 -13.24 10.47
C CYS A 115 -10.54 -13.88 10.94
#